data_AF-A0A2Z6D4C1-F1
#
_entry.id   AF-A0A2Z6D4C1-F1
#
_cell.length_a   1.000
_cell.length_b   1.000
_cell.length_c   1.000
_cell.angle_alpha   90.00
_cell.angle_beta   90.00
_cell.angle_gamma   90.00
#
_symmetry.space_group_name_H-M   'P 1'
#
loop_
_entity.id
_entity.type
_entity.pdbx_description
1 polymer ?
#
loop_
_entity_poly.entity_id
_entity_poly.type
_entity_poly.pdbx_seq_one_letter_code
_entity_poly.pdbx_strand_id
1 'polypeptide(L)'
;MKTLNSKTLEVLDMCLAGESPEVKAKVYQIIQVSELDPSDPMFLVLALTGQMRVLLETAPSELAELMNEYKSQTESSIESIQQAISELSSTQERQARVIRGNLESVSSGFAEGIKEVGMATVSAISEANKETLSQATAAAREAAQLREEIALLRQGVRQERETWTNQIPDFSRDVEKEKWFAENLRELTFMVGDI
;
A
#
# COMPACT_ATOMS: atom_id res chain seq x y z
N MET A 1 -20.76 17.42 74.43
CA MET A 1 -20.02 18.13 73.35
C MET A 1 -18.99 17.17 72.78
N LYS A 2 -19.11 16.76 71.51
CA LYS A 2 -18.04 16.02 70.83
C LYS A 2 -16.90 17.00 70.57
N THR A 3 -15.74 16.78 71.20
CA THR A 3 -14.53 17.54 70.93
C THR A 3 -13.92 17.04 69.62
N LEU A 4 -13.85 17.91 68.61
CA LEU A 4 -13.13 17.67 67.36
C LEU A 4 -11.65 17.39 67.67
N ASN A 5 -11.08 16.34 67.07
CA ASN A 5 -9.64 16.09 67.13
C ASN A 5 -8.88 17.21 66.40
N SER A 6 -7.71 17.63 66.90
CA SER A 6 -6.98 18.78 66.34
C SER A 6 -6.62 18.58 64.86
N LYS A 7 -6.32 17.33 64.46
CA LYS A 7 -6.03 17.01 63.05
C LYS A 7 -7.26 17.14 62.15
N THR A 8 -8.42 16.71 62.63
CA THR A 8 -9.69 16.84 61.89
C THR A 8 -10.05 18.32 61.72
N LEU A 9 -9.79 19.13 62.75
CA LEU A 9 -10.00 20.57 62.70
C LEU A 9 -9.09 21.24 61.66
N GLU A 10 -7.79 20.90 61.63
CA GLU A 10 -6.83 21.42 60.65
C GLU A 10 -7.20 21.06 59.21
N VAL A 11 -7.62 19.81 58.96
CA VAL A 11 -8.02 19.36 57.62
C VAL A 11 -9.32 20.04 57.20
N LEU A 12 -10.29 20.16 58.10
CA LEU A 12 -11.55 20.84 57.81
C LEU A 12 -11.36 22.34 57.56
N ASP A 13 -10.52 23.01 58.35
CA ASP A 13 -10.17 24.41 58.13
C ASP A 13 -9.47 24.63 56.77
N MET A 14 -8.66 23.65 56.33
CA MET A 14 -8.05 23.67 55.01
C MET A 14 -9.09 23.50 53.89
N CYS A 15 -10.04 22.57 54.04
CA CYS A 15 -11.14 22.38 53.10
C CYS A 15 -12.04 23.61 53.00
N LEU A 16 -12.25 24.31 54.10
CA LEU A 16 -13.07 25.52 54.17
C LEU A 16 -12.27 26.81 53.92
N ALA A 17 -10.96 26.76 53.62
CA ALA A 17 -10.10 27.94 53.60
C ALA A 17 -10.63 29.09 52.72
N GLY A 18 -11.25 28.75 51.58
CA GLY A 18 -11.85 29.70 50.64
C GLY A 18 -13.29 30.15 50.94
N GLU A 19 -13.92 29.62 51.99
CA GLU A 19 -15.31 29.91 52.35
C GLU A 19 -15.47 31.12 53.26
N SER A 20 -16.66 31.73 53.25
CA SER A 20 -16.95 32.89 54.09
C SER A 20 -17.01 32.51 55.59
N PRO A 21 -16.70 33.45 56.50
CA PRO A 21 -16.77 33.19 57.94
C PRO A 21 -18.16 32.70 58.40
N GLU A 22 -19.23 33.18 57.77
CA GLU A 22 -20.60 32.76 58.07
C GLU A 22 -20.86 31.30 57.68
N VAL A 23 -20.33 30.84 56.54
CA VAL A 23 -20.44 29.44 56.10
C VAL A 23 -19.65 28.52 57.02
N LYS A 24 -18.41 28.90 57.38
CA LYS A 24 -17.60 28.16 58.36
C LYS A 24 -18.33 27.98 59.68
N ALA A 25 -18.89 29.06 60.24
CA ALA A 25 -19.61 29.02 61.50
C ALA A 25 -20.83 28.07 61.43
N LYS A 26 -21.57 28.07 60.31
CA LYS A 26 -22.69 27.15 60.10
C LYS A 26 -22.24 25.68 59.97
N VAL A 27 -21.15 25.41 59.24
CA VAL A 27 -20.57 24.06 59.13
C VAL A 27 -20.18 23.53 60.51
N TYR A 28 -19.49 24.35 61.32
CA TYR A 28 -19.12 23.98 62.70
C TYR A 28 -20.32 23.77 63.62
N GLN A 29 -21.35 24.61 63.49
CA GLN A 29 -22.60 24.44 64.25
C GLN A 29 -23.30 23.12 63.90
N ILE A 30 -23.30 22.74 62.63
CA ILE A 30 -23.94 21.51 62.17
C ILE A 30 -23.16 20.26 62.54
N ILE A 31 -21.83 20.30 62.53
CA ILE A 31 -21.03 19.21 63.11
C ILE A 31 -21.34 19.01 64.61
N GLN A 32 -21.71 20.08 65.32
CA GLN A 32 -22.06 20.00 66.74
C GLN A 32 -23.50 19.53 67.00
N VAL A 33 -24.43 19.88 66.11
CA VAL A 33 -25.87 19.59 66.26
C VAL A 33 -26.25 18.26 65.58
N SER A 34 -25.56 17.89 64.51
CA SER A 34 -25.77 16.66 63.76
C SER A 34 -24.80 15.57 64.23
N GLU A 35 -25.14 14.31 63.99
CA GLU A 35 -24.26 13.17 64.28
C GLU A 35 -23.16 12.94 63.22
N LEU A 36 -22.97 13.91 62.31
CA LEU A 36 -22.02 13.82 61.20
C LEU A 36 -20.57 13.71 61.72
N ASP A 37 -19.80 12.80 61.14
CA ASP A 37 -18.37 12.70 61.41
C ASP A 37 -17.62 13.71 60.52
N PRO A 38 -16.97 14.73 61.11
CA PRO A 38 -16.19 15.71 60.37
C PRO A 38 -14.91 15.14 59.73
N SER A 39 -14.54 13.90 60.08
CA SER A 39 -13.45 13.15 59.43
C SER A 39 -13.94 12.26 58.28
N ASP A 40 -15.25 12.22 58.03
CA ASP A 40 -15.83 11.44 56.93
C ASP A 40 -15.31 11.97 55.57
N PRO A 41 -14.73 11.12 54.71
CA PRO A 41 -14.17 11.56 53.43
C PRO A 41 -15.19 12.27 52.54
N MET A 42 -16.45 11.87 52.55
CA MET A 42 -17.51 12.51 51.78
C MET A 42 -17.85 13.88 52.34
N PHE A 43 -17.88 14.02 53.67
CA PHE A 43 -18.06 15.33 54.32
C PHE A 43 -16.95 16.31 53.90
N LEU A 44 -15.69 15.85 53.90
CA LEU A 44 -14.54 16.65 53.50
C LEU A 44 -14.57 17.02 52.01
N VAL A 45 -15.00 16.10 51.13
CA VAL A 45 -15.17 16.37 49.69
C VAL A 45 -16.27 17.41 49.46
N LEU A 46 -17.40 17.31 50.17
CA LEU A 46 -18.49 18.29 50.07
C LEU A 46 -18.07 19.67 50.60
N ALA A 47 -17.26 19.70 51.67
CA ALA A 47 -16.68 20.94 52.20
C ALA A 47 -15.68 21.57 51.21
N LEU A 48 -14.79 20.77 50.63
CA LEU A 48 -13.77 21.22 49.67
C LEU A 48 -14.38 21.72 48.36
N THR A 49 -15.43 21.05 47.86
CA THR A 49 -16.09 21.40 46.59
C THR A 49 -17.09 22.56 46.73
N GLY A 50 -17.27 23.11 47.94
CA GLY A 50 -18.23 24.17 48.23
C GLY A 50 -19.69 23.72 48.17
N GLN A 51 -19.96 22.44 47.89
CA GLN A 51 -21.32 21.89 47.85
C GLN A 51 -21.98 21.90 49.23
N MET A 52 -21.18 21.91 50.30
CA MET A 52 -21.68 22.10 51.66
C MET A 52 -22.52 23.37 51.78
N ARG A 53 -22.11 24.49 51.16
CA ARG A 53 -22.88 25.73 51.19
C ARG A 53 -24.28 25.57 50.61
N VAL A 54 -24.41 24.88 49.48
CA VAL A 54 -25.71 24.63 48.82
C VAL A 54 -26.62 23.78 49.71
N LEU A 55 -26.06 22.75 50.34
CA LEU A 55 -26.79 21.87 51.25
C LEU A 55 -27.25 22.60 52.52
N LEU A 56 -26.41 23.49 53.03
CA LEU A 56 -26.67 24.33 54.20
C LEU A 56 -27.71 25.42 53.96
N GLU A 57 -27.83 25.93 52.73
CA GLU A 57 -28.84 26.91 52.34
C GLU A 57 -30.22 26.25 52.13
N THR A 58 -30.27 24.98 51.75
CA THR A 58 -31.52 24.30 51.35
C THR A 58 -32.27 23.68 52.53
N ALA A 59 -31.60 22.93 53.41
CA ALA A 59 -32.23 22.32 54.59
C ALA A 59 -31.19 21.82 55.62
N PRO A 60 -30.79 22.64 56.62
CA PRO A 60 -29.72 22.28 57.56
C PRO A 60 -30.07 21.09 58.48
N SER A 61 -31.35 20.79 58.69
CA SER A 61 -31.82 19.63 59.47
C SER A 61 -31.78 18.31 58.70
N GLU A 62 -31.76 18.36 57.36
CA GLU A 62 -31.85 17.18 56.46
C GLU A 62 -30.48 16.82 55.87
N LEU A 63 -29.42 17.55 56.23
CA LEU A 63 -28.08 17.36 55.67
C LEU A 63 -27.56 15.92 55.78
N ALA A 64 -27.84 15.23 56.89
CA ALA A 64 -27.42 13.85 57.08
C ALA A 64 -28.13 12.88 56.11
N GLU A 65 -29.42 13.10 55.85
CA GLU A 65 -30.18 12.31 54.88
C GLU A 65 -29.70 12.60 53.46
N LEU A 66 -29.49 13.87 53.11
CA LEU A 66 -29.00 14.25 51.79
C LEU A 66 -27.58 13.75 51.52
N MET A 67 -26.72 13.72 52.54
CA MET A 67 -25.39 13.12 52.43
C MET A 67 -25.45 11.61 52.18
N ASN A 68 -26.36 10.89 52.84
CA ASN A 68 -26.54 9.46 52.62
C ASN A 68 -27.10 9.17 51.22
N GLU A 69 -28.04 9.99 50.75
CA GLU A 69 -28.57 9.90 49.39
C GLU A 69 -27.48 10.18 48.35
N TYR A 70 -26.66 11.22 48.57
CA TYR A 70 -25.53 11.53 47.70
C TYR A 70 -24.48 10.42 47.67
N LYS A 71 -24.19 9.79 48.82
CA LYS A 71 -23.30 8.62 48.90
C LYS A 71 -23.82 7.47 48.05
N SER A 72 -25.08 7.10 48.24
CA SER A 72 -25.75 6.04 47.47
C SER A 72 -25.74 6.33 45.97
N GLN A 73 -26.05 7.57 45.58
CA GLN A 73 -26.04 7.97 44.18
C GLN A 73 -24.63 7.95 43.57
N THR A 74 -23.62 8.36 44.32
CA THR A 74 -22.22 8.36 43.89
C THR A 74 -21.71 6.93 43.72
N GLU A 75 -22.01 6.04 44.66
CA GLU A 75 -21.67 4.61 44.56
C GLU A 75 -22.26 3.98 43.30
N SER A 76 -23.57 4.17 43.08
CA SER A 76 -24.26 3.66 41.88
C SER A 76 -23.68 4.24 40.59
N SER A 77 -23.31 5.52 40.58
CA SER A 77 -22.69 6.18 39.43
C SER A 77 -21.29 5.61 39.14
N ILE A 78 -20.48 5.37 40.17
CA ILE A 78 -19.15 4.77 40.03
C ILE A 78 -19.26 3.33 39.51
N GLU A 79 -20.17 2.53 40.05
CA GLU A 79 -20.43 1.17 39.57
C GLU A 79 -20.83 1.17 38.09
N SER A 80 -21.75 2.06 37.70
CA SER A 80 -22.18 2.21 36.31
C SER A 80 -21.03 2.59 35.38
N ILE A 81 -20.15 3.50 35.82
CA ILE A 81 -18.95 3.89 35.07
C ILE A 81 -17.98 2.72 34.93
N GLN A 82 -17.74 1.96 36.02
CA GLN A 82 -16.87 0.79 35.98
C GLN A 82 -17.39 -0.27 35.01
N GLN A 83 -18.70 -0.53 35.01
CA GLN A 83 -19.32 -1.45 34.07
C GLN A 83 -19.13 -0.98 32.62
N ALA A 84 -19.40 0.30 32.34
CA ALA A 84 -19.21 0.86 31.00
C ALA A 84 -17.75 0.76 30.51
N ILE A 85 -16.77 0.98 31.40
CA ILE A 85 -15.34 0.82 31.08
C ILE A 85 -15.01 -0.64 30.75
N SER A 86 -15.55 -1.59 31.51
CA SER A 86 -15.36 -3.03 31.27
C SER A 86 -15.94 -3.46 29.92
N GLU A 87 -17.17 -3.03 29.63
CA GLU A 87 -17.84 -3.30 28.35
C GLU A 87 -17.08 -2.69 27.17
N LEU A 88 -16.60 -1.45 27.30
CA LEU A 88 -15.76 -0.79 26.30
C LEU A 88 -14.47 -1.58 26.05
N SER A 89 -13.79 -2.00 27.12
CA SER A 89 -12.54 -2.77 27.01
C SER A 89 -12.76 -4.10 26.29
N SER A 90 -13.81 -4.83 26.66
CA SER A 90 -14.17 -6.09 26.00
C SER A 90 -14.54 -5.89 24.51
N THR A 91 -15.20 -4.78 24.19
CA THR A 91 -15.55 -4.41 22.81
C THR A 91 -14.31 -4.06 22.00
N GLN A 92 -13.37 -3.31 22.57
CA GLN A 92 -12.10 -2.96 21.92
C GLN A 92 -11.27 -4.20 21.62
N GLU A 93 -11.18 -5.15 22.57
CA GLU A 93 -10.50 -6.43 22.31
C GLU A 93 -11.17 -7.23 21.20
N ARG A 94 -12.50 -7.28 21.19
CA ARG A 94 -13.25 -7.98 20.15
C ARG A 94 -13.00 -7.34 18.78
N GLN A 95 -13.01 -6.02 18.69
CA GLN A 95 -12.71 -5.29 17.46
C GLN A 95 -11.27 -5.53 17.00
N ALA A 96 -10.29 -5.51 17.90
CA ALA A 96 -8.89 -5.81 17.58
C ALA A 96 -8.72 -7.22 17.01
N ARG A 97 -9.42 -8.22 17.57
CA ARG A 97 -9.43 -9.60 17.05
C ARG A 97 -10.04 -9.69 15.65
N VAL A 98 -11.17 -9.01 15.41
CA VAL A 98 -11.82 -8.97 14.09
C VAL A 98 -10.91 -8.31 13.05
N ILE A 99 -10.29 -7.17 13.40
CA ILE A 99 -9.35 -6.46 12.50
C ILE A 99 -8.17 -7.36 12.17
N ARG A 100 -7.57 -8.03 13.16
CA ARG A 100 -6.47 -8.99 12.93
C ARG A 100 -6.89 -10.10 11.96
N GLY A 101 -8.02 -10.76 12.20
CA GLY A 101 -8.49 -11.85 11.34
C GLY A 101 -8.77 -11.39 9.91
N ASN A 102 -9.36 -10.21 9.74
CA ASN A 102 -9.58 -9.62 8.41
C ASN A 102 -8.26 -9.31 7.70
N LEU A 103 -7.28 -8.77 8.43
CA LEU A 103 -5.96 -8.44 7.87
C LEU A 103 -5.22 -9.70 7.41
N GLU A 104 -5.26 -10.77 8.21
CA GLU A 104 -4.67 -12.07 7.87
C GLU A 104 -5.32 -12.67 6.62
N SER A 105 -6.66 -12.64 6.55
CA SER A 105 -7.41 -13.12 5.37
C SER A 105 -7.06 -12.35 4.10
N VAL A 106 -7.09 -11.01 4.17
CA VAL A 106 -6.74 -10.15 3.04
C VAL A 106 -5.29 -10.35 2.60
N SER A 107 -4.36 -10.44 3.55
CA SER A 107 -2.94 -10.70 3.25
C SER A 107 -2.72 -12.05 2.57
N SER A 108 -3.42 -13.10 3.04
CA SER A 108 -3.35 -14.42 2.41
C SER A 108 -3.89 -14.38 0.98
N GLY A 109 -5.04 -13.74 0.77
CA GLY A 109 -5.64 -13.58 -0.55
C GLY A 109 -4.74 -12.84 -1.53
N PHE A 110 -4.08 -11.77 -1.10
CA PHE A 110 -3.10 -11.07 -1.94
C PHE A 110 -1.88 -11.92 -2.28
N ALA A 111 -1.32 -12.64 -1.30
CA ALA A 111 -0.17 -13.49 -1.53
C ALA A 111 -0.48 -14.62 -2.52
N GLU A 112 -1.66 -15.23 -2.40
CA GLU A 112 -2.13 -16.26 -3.32
C GLU A 112 -2.39 -15.71 -4.72
N GLY A 113 -3.09 -14.58 -4.83
CA GLY A 113 -3.34 -13.92 -6.12
C GLY A 113 -2.05 -13.48 -6.83
N ILE A 114 -1.08 -12.91 -6.10
CA ILE A 114 0.24 -12.55 -6.67
C ILE A 114 0.97 -13.80 -7.16
N LYS A 115 0.93 -14.89 -6.39
CA LYS A 115 1.54 -16.16 -6.78
C LYS A 115 0.91 -16.72 -8.05
N GLU A 116 -0.42 -16.74 -8.12
CA GLU A 116 -1.15 -17.23 -9.29
C GLU A 116 -0.84 -16.41 -10.55
N VAL A 117 -0.97 -15.08 -10.46
CA VAL A 117 -0.65 -14.17 -11.58
C VAL A 117 0.83 -14.26 -11.96
N GLY A 118 1.72 -14.37 -10.98
CA GLY A 118 3.15 -14.56 -11.21
C GLY A 118 3.44 -15.86 -11.97
N MET A 119 2.83 -16.97 -11.56
CA MET A 119 2.99 -18.27 -12.23
C MET A 119 2.43 -18.25 -13.65
N ALA A 120 1.26 -17.63 -13.86
CA ALA A 120 0.67 -17.48 -15.19
C ALA A 120 1.58 -16.64 -16.11
N THR A 121 2.12 -15.53 -15.59
CA THR A 121 3.00 -14.63 -16.35
C THR A 121 4.32 -15.33 -16.72
N VAL A 122 4.97 -16.01 -15.77
CA VAL A 122 6.20 -16.75 -16.03
C VAL A 122 5.97 -17.86 -17.05
N SER A 123 4.83 -18.56 -16.97
CA SER A 123 4.47 -19.60 -17.94
C SER A 123 4.27 -19.02 -19.33
N ALA A 124 3.55 -17.90 -19.46
CA ALA A 124 3.34 -17.22 -20.73
C ALA A 124 4.65 -16.71 -21.34
N ILE A 125 5.56 -16.16 -20.53
CA ILE A 125 6.89 -15.74 -20.98
C ILE A 125 7.71 -16.94 -21.44
N SER A 126 7.71 -18.04 -20.67
CA SER A 126 8.42 -19.25 -21.05
C SER A 126 7.93 -19.81 -22.37
N GLU A 127 6.62 -19.79 -22.61
CA GLU A 127 6.03 -20.29 -23.85
C GLU A 127 6.37 -19.38 -25.04
N ALA A 128 6.24 -18.07 -24.87
CA ALA A 128 6.64 -17.10 -25.88
C ALA A 128 8.14 -17.20 -26.25
N ASN A 129 9.00 -17.45 -25.26
CA ASN A 129 10.43 -17.65 -25.49
C ASN A 129 10.73 -18.94 -26.26
N LYS A 130 10.03 -20.05 -25.96
CA LYS A 130 10.17 -21.29 -26.72
C LYS A 130 9.75 -21.10 -28.17
N GLU A 131 8.63 -20.43 -28.40
CA GLU A 131 8.14 -20.14 -29.74
C GLU A 131 9.12 -19.23 -30.51
N THR A 132 9.59 -18.17 -29.87
CA THR A 132 10.58 -17.25 -30.46
C THR A 132 11.88 -17.98 -30.83
N LEU A 133 12.37 -18.86 -29.95
CA LEU A 133 13.56 -19.67 -30.22
C LEU A 133 13.32 -20.61 -31.41
N SER A 134 12.17 -21.28 -31.45
CA SER A 134 11.78 -22.15 -32.56
C SER A 134 11.79 -21.39 -33.89
N GLN A 135 11.11 -20.24 -33.94
CA GLN A 135 11.06 -19.38 -35.13
C GLN A 135 12.44 -18.87 -35.53
N ALA A 136 13.26 -18.42 -34.57
CA ALA A 136 14.62 -17.97 -34.84
C ALA A 136 15.49 -19.10 -35.44
N THR A 137 15.35 -20.33 -34.96
CA THR A 137 16.09 -21.48 -35.51
C THR A 137 15.61 -21.85 -36.92
N ALA A 138 14.31 -21.76 -37.20
CA ALA A 138 13.77 -21.99 -38.54
C ALA A 138 14.27 -20.94 -39.53
N ALA A 139 14.15 -19.66 -39.18
CA ALA A 139 14.65 -18.56 -39.99
C ALA A 139 16.17 -18.65 -40.24
N ALA A 140 16.94 -19.06 -39.24
CA ALA A 140 18.38 -19.28 -39.40
C ALA A 140 18.71 -20.40 -40.41
N ARG A 141 17.91 -21.47 -40.45
CA ARG A 141 18.06 -22.55 -41.43
C ARG A 141 17.70 -22.09 -42.84
N GLU A 142 16.59 -21.38 -42.99
CA GLU A 142 16.18 -20.81 -44.29
C GLU A 142 17.22 -19.83 -44.82
N ALA A 143 17.75 -18.94 -43.95
CA ALA A 143 18.81 -18.01 -44.33
C ALA A 143 20.09 -18.74 -44.75
N ALA A 144 20.43 -19.87 -44.11
CA ALA A 144 21.57 -20.68 -44.50
C ALA A 144 21.37 -21.33 -45.88
N GLN A 145 20.19 -21.86 -46.16
CA GLN A 145 19.83 -22.43 -47.46
C GLN A 145 19.88 -21.38 -48.57
N LEU A 146 19.24 -20.22 -48.37
CA LEU A 146 19.28 -19.12 -49.34
C LEU A 146 20.71 -18.63 -49.60
N ARG A 147 21.55 -18.60 -48.56
CA ARG A 147 22.97 -18.22 -48.71
C ARG A 147 23.73 -19.21 -49.59
N GLU A 148 23.44 -20.51 -49.46
CA GLU A 148 24.03 -21.56 -50.30
C GLU A 148 23.55 -21.44 -51.76
N GLU A 149 22.25 -21.27 -51.97
CA GLU A 149 21.67 -21.06 -53.32
C GLU A 149 22.26 -19.83 -54.01
N ILE A 150 22.37 -18.70 -53.29
CA ILE A 150 23.00 -17.48 -53.82
C ILE A 150 24.48 -17.73 -54.16
N ALA A 151 25.20 -18.52 -53.36
CA ALA A 151 26.60 -18.84 -53.63
C ALA A 151 26.74 -19.66 -54.93
N LEU A 152 25.88 -20.66 -55.12
CA LEU A 152 25.82 -21.48 -56.33
C LEU A 152 25.46 -20.65 -57.57
N LEU A 153 24.41 -19.81 -57.48
CA LEU A 153 24.01 -18.92 -58.57
C LEU A 153 25.15 -17.96 -58.94
N ARG A 154 25.83 -17.35 -57.95
CA ARG A 154 26.99 -16.48 -58.19
C ARG A 154 28.16 -17.22 -58.83
N GLN A 155 28.35 -18.50 -58.52
CA GLN A 155 29.37 -19.32 -59.19
C GLN A 155 28.99 -19.61 -60.64
N GLY A 156 27.74 -20.01 -60.90
CA GLY A 156 27.23 -20.24 -62.25
C GLY A 156 27.35 -19.01 -63.14
N VAL A 157 26.90 -17.85 -62.66
CA VAL A 157 27.03 -16.56 -63.38
C VAL A 157 28.49 -16.21 -63.69
N ARG A 158 29.43 -16.51 -62.77
CA ARG A 158 30.86 -16.30 -63.00
C ARG A 158 31.42 -17.22 -64.09
N GLN A 159 31.10 -18.51 -64.03
CA GLN A 159 31.52 -19.48 -65.05
C GLN A 159 30.96 -19.14 -66.43
N GLU A 160 29.69 -18.74 -66.48
CA GLU A 160 29.05 -18.31 -67.72
C GLU A 160 29.75 -17.06 -68.28
N ARG A 161 30.03 -16.06 -67.43
CA ARG A 161 30.77 -14.86 -67.84
C ARG A 161 32.18 -15.18 -68.34
N GLU A 162 32.92 -16.08 -67.69
CA GLU A 162 34.24 -16.53 -68.14
C GLU A 162 34.16 -17.22 -69.51
N THR A 163 33.13 -18.07 -69.69
CA THR A 163 32.85 -18.74 -70.96
C THR A 163 32.61 -17.73 -72.08
N TRP A 164 31.71 -16.76 -71.85
CA TRP A 164 31.44 -15.69 -72.81
C TRP A 164 32.68 -14.83 -73.08
N THR A 165 33.46 -14.49 -72.06
CA THR A 165 34.69 -13.69 -72.21
C THR A 165 35.71 -14.41 -73.08
N ASN A 166 35.83 -15.73 -72.98
CA ASN A 166 36.74 -16.53 -73.80
C ASN A 166 36.23 -16.75 -75.23
N GLN A 167 34.92 -16.78 -75.46
CA GLN A 167 34.34 -16.97 -76.79
C GLN A 167 34.29 -15.68 -77.63
N ILE A 168 34.14 -14.51 -77.00
CA ILE A 168 34.05 -13.21 -77.71
C ILE A 168 35.24 -12.96 -78.66
N PRO A 169 36.51 -13.19 -78.29
CA PRO A 169 37.64 -13.03 -79.20
C PRO A 169 37.57 -13.91 -80.44
N ASP A 170 37.08 -15.14 -80.32
CA ASP A 170 36.93 -16.06 -81.46
C ASP A 170 35.79 -15.59 -82.38
N PHE A 171 34.64 -15.20 -81.82
CA PHE A 171 33.57 -14.58 -82.61
C PHE A 171 34.02 -13.28 -83.30
N SER A 172 34.78 -12.44 -82.60
CA SER A 172 35.31 -11.19 -83.18
C SER A 172 36.24 -11.47 -84.35
N ARG A 173 37.11 -12.48 -84.24
CA ARG A 173 38.00 -12.91 -85.34
C ARG A 173 37.22 -13.45 -86.52
N ASP A 174 36.18 -14.25 -86.28
CA ASP A 174 35.39 -14.82 -87.37
C ASP A 174 34.56 -13.74 -88.10
N VAL A 175 34.02 -12.75 -87.38
CA VAL A 175 33.38 -11.58 -87.97
C VAL A 175 34.39 -10.71 -88.75
N GLU A 176 35.61 -10.52 -88.25
CA GLU A 176 36.66 -9.79 -88.97
C GLU A 176 37.09 -10.51 -90.25
N LYS A 177 37.21 -11.85 -90.23
CA LYS A 177 37.46 -12.65 -91.44
C LYS A 177 36.32 -12.47 -92.44
N GLU A 178 35.07 -12.58 -92.03
CA GLU A 178 33.92 -12.39 -92.92
C GLU A 178 33.89 -10.98 -93.53
N LYS A 179 34.16 -9.94 -92.75
CA LYS A 179 34.30 -8.57 -93.26
C LYS A 179 35.43 -8.45 -94.28
N TRP A 180 36.60 -9.03 -94.00
CA TRP A 180 37.72 -9.05 -94.94
C TRP A 180 37.36 -9.76 -96.25
N PHE A 181 36.66 -10.90 -96.18
CA PHE A 181 36.16 -11.60 -97.36
C PHE A 181 35.17 -10.75 -98.16
N ALA A 182 34.24 -10.07 -97.49
CA ALA A 182 33.25 -9.20 -98.14
C ALA A 182 33.89 -7.98 -98.82
N GLU A 183 34.88 -7.34 -98.17
CA GLU A 183 35.59 -6.18 -98.73
C GLU A 183 36.42 -6.57 -99.97
N ASN A 184 37.16 -7.68 -99.90
CA ASN A 184 37.93 -8.18 -101.05
C ASN A 184 37.03 -8.58 -102.23
N LEU A 185 35.87 -9.17 -101.97
CA LEU A 185 34.90 -9.47 -103.02
C LEU A 185 34.35 -8.18 -103.65
N ARG A 186 34.18 -7.12 -102.87
CA ARG A 186 33.74 -5.80 -103.36
C ARG A 186 34.81 -5.14 -104.23
N GLU A 187 36.08 -5.18 -103.84
CA GLU A 187 37.19 -4.68 -104.66
C GLU A 187 37.34 -5.44 -105.98
N LEU A 188 37.22 -6.77 -105.96
CA LEU A 188 37.19 -7.60 -107.17
C LEU A 188 36.00 -7.25 -108.07
N THR A 189 34.83 -6.97 -107.50
CA THR A 189 33.65 -6.55 -108.27
C THR A 189 33.83 -5.16 -108.88
N PHE A 190 34.50 -4.24 -108.17
CA PHE A 190 34.82 -2.89 -108.67
C PHE A 190 35.86 -2.94 -109.79
N MET A 191 36.90 -3.78 -109.69
CA MET A 191 37.90 -3.96 -110.76
C MET A 191 37.35 -4.57 -112.05
N VAL A 192 36.23 -5.30 -111.98
CA VAL A 192 35.56 -5.88 -113.16
C VAL A 192 34.52 -4.92 -113.76
N GLY A 193 34.14 -3.85 -113.03
CA GLY A 193 33.13 -2.87 -113.47
C GLY A 193 33.67 -1.66 -114.27
N ASP A 194 34.99 -1.50 -114.39
CA ASP A 194 35.66 -0.41 -115.15
C ASP A 194 36.27 -0.89 -116.49
N ILE A 195 35.69 -1.93 -117.10
CA ILE A 195 35.96 -2.38 -118.49
C ILE A 195 34.71 -2.19 -119.33
#